data_AF-X1MPY9-F1
#
_entry.id   AF-X1MPY9-F1
#
_cell.length_a   1.000
_cell.length_b   1.000
_cell.length_c   1.000
_cell.angle_alpha   90.00
_cell.angle_beta   90.00
_cell.angle_gamma   90.00
#
_symmetry.space_group_name_H-M   'P 1'
#
loop_
_entity.id
_entity.type
_entity.pdbx_description
1 polymer ?
#
loop_
_entity_poly.entity_id
_entity_poly.type
_entity_poly.pdbx_seq_one_letter_code
_entity_poly.pdbx_strand_id
1 'polypeptide(L)'
;MLIYPEGGVTTDGGIKEFEPGVGVIASDMEASVVPVRIKGLFNILRNGILPWKHMPRWPLVTVSFGKLVRFKDKDYRKIAGIIEKAVRSL
;
A
#
# COMPACT_ATOMS: atom_id res chain seq x y z
N MET A 1 11.49 8.21 2.86
CA MET A 1 11.19 7.82 1.46
C MET A 1 9.82 7.16 1.43
N LEU A 2 9.00 7.47 0.44
CA LEU A 2 7.69 6.84 0.22
C LEU A 2 7.72 6.15 -1.14
N ILE A 3 7.33 4.88 -1.20
CA ILE A 3 7.36 4.06 -2.41
C ILE A 3 5.97 3.45 -2.61
N TYR A 4 5.50 3.47 -3.85
CA TYR A 4 4.31 2.74 -4.29
C TYR A 4 4.76 1.51 -5.09
N PRO A 5 4.89 0.34 -4.44
CA PRO A 5 5.47 -0.85 -5.07
C PRO A 5 4.57 -1.49 -6.13
N GLU A 6 3.33 -1.03 -6.28
CA GLU A 6 2.38 -1.45 -7.31
C GLU A 6 2.72 -0.95 -8.72
N GLY A 7 3.72 -0.06 -8.85
CA GLY A 7 4.23 0.44 -10.14
C GLY A 7 3.28 1.34 -10.93
N GLY A 8 2.03 1.53 -10.46
CA GLY A 8 1.07 2.41 -11.10
C GLY A 8 -0.19 2.63 -10.26
N VAL A 9 -1.01 3.59 -10.69
CA VAL A 9 -2.30 3.84 -10.03
C VAL A 9 -3.26 2.70 -10.32
N THR A 10 -4.04 2.33 -9.31
CA THR A 10 -5.09 1.32 -9.45
C THR A 10 -6.22 1.81 -10.37
N THR A 11 -6.77 0.92 -11.20
CA THR A 11 -7.88 1.22 -12.12
C THR A 11 -9.23 0.77 -11.58
N ASP A 12 -9.21 -0.13 -10.59
CA ASP A 12 -10.38 -0.77 -9.97
C ASP A 12 -10.48 -0.50 -8.45
N GLY A 13 -9.49 0.15 -7.86
CA GLY A 13 -9.43 0.41 -6.42
C GLY A 13 -8.78 -0.73 -5.61
N GLY A 14 -8.34 -1.80 -6.28
CA GLY A 14 -7.60 -2.90 -5.69
C GLY A 14 -6.11 -2.59 -5.52
N ILE A 15 -5.48 -3.29 -4.58
CA ILE A 15 -4.02 -3.33 -4.43
C ILE A 15 -3.49 -4.31 -5.48
N LYS A 16 -2.64 -3.82 -6.39
CA LYS A 16 -1.91 -4.64 -7.37
C LYS A 16 -0.79 -5.45 -6.70
N GLU A 17 -0.24 -6.42 -7.43
CA GLU A 17 0.93 -7.16 -6.96
C GLU A 17 2.12 -6.21 -6.76
N PHE A 18 2.94 -6.47 -5.74
CA PHE A 18 4.10 -5.63 -5.45
C PHE A 18 5.31 -6.06 -6.28
N GLU A 19 5.92 -5.11 -6.96
CA GLU A 19 7.14 -5.34 -7.73
C GLU A 19 8.33 -5.68 -6.83
N PRO A 20 9.20 -6.63 -7.23
CA PRO A 20 10.31 -7.10 -6.38
C PRO A 20 11.36 -6.01 -6.08
N GLY A 21 11.38 -4.92 -6.84
CA GLY A 21 12.27 -3.78 -6.62
C GLY A 21 12.15 -3.16 -5.22
N VAL A 22 10.98 -3.24 -4.58
CA VAL A 22 10.82 -2.80 -3.18
C VAL A 22 11.63 -3.68 -2.21
N GLY A 23 11.76 -4.98 -2.52
CA GLY A 23 12.57 -5.92 -1.76
C GLY A 23 14.06 -5.63 -1.87
N VAL A 24 14.53 -5.22 -3.05
CA VAL A 24 15.92 -4.78 -3.29
C VAL A 24 16.25 -3.59 -2.38
N ILE A 25 15.41 -2.55 -2.44
CA ILE A 25 15.60 -1.33 -1.63
C ILE A 25 15.56 -1.66 -0.13
N ALA A 26 14.62 -2.49 0.31
CA ALA A 26 14.46 -2.83 1.71
C ALA A 26 15.65 -3.65 2.26
N SER A 27 16.14 -4.63 1.49
CA SER A 27 17.24 -5.50 1.89
C SER A 27 18.60 -4.82 1.76
N ASP A 28 18.93 -4.30 0.57
CA ASP A 28 20.29 -3.85 0.26
C ASP A 28 20.65 -2.55 1.00
N MET A 29 19.66 -1.72 1.31
CA MET A 29 19.86 -0.52 2.12
C MET A 29 19.66 -0.77 3.62
N GLU A 30 19.40 -2.02 4.02
CA GLU A 30 19.04 -2.41 5.39
C GLU A 30 17.92 -1.51 5.98
N ALA A 31 17.00 -1.07 5.11
CA ALA A 31 16.02 -0.06 5.44
C ALA A 31 14.89 -0.67 6.29
N SER A 32 14.47 0.09 7.30
CA SER A 32 13.25 -0.24 8.05
C SER A 32 12.03 0.16 7.23
N VAL A 33 11.14 -0.80 6.96
CA VAL A 33 9.93 -0.59 6.16
C VAL A 33 8.73 -0.46 7.08
N VAL A 34 7.92 0.58 6.89
CA VAL A 34 6.62 0.73 7.55
C VAL A 34 5.53 0.51 6.50
N PRO A 35 4.75 -0.58 6.58
CA PRO A 35 3.62 -0.81 5.68
C PRO A 35 2.56 0.29 5.88
N VAL A 36 2.07 0.87 4.79
CA VAL A 36 1.01 1.89 4.83
C VAL A 36 -0.10 1.47 3.87
N ARG A 37 -1.36 1.52 4.33
CA ARG A 37 -2.53 1.26 3.50
C ARG A 37 -3.44 2.47 3.46
N ILE A 38 -3.84 2.87 2.25
CA ILE A 38 -4.81 3.94 2.01
C ILE A 38 -6.10 3.30 1.48
N LYS A 39 -7.23 3.52 2.15
CA LYS A 39 -8.57 3.09 1.72
C LYS A 39 -9.45 4.31 1.42
N GLY A 40 -10.33 4.20 0.43
CA GLY A 40 -11.35 5.21 0.11
C GLY A 40 -10.91 6.32 -0.86
N LEU A 41 -9.60 6.52 -1.08
CA LEU A 41 -9.08 7.55 -1.99
C LEU A 41 -9.54 7.36 -3.44
N PHE A 42 -9.58 6.13 -3.94
CA PHE A 42 -10.05 5.82 -5.30
C PHE A 42 -11.50 6.25 -5.54
N ASN A 43 -12.39 5.98 -4.56
CA ASN A 43 -13.80 6.33 -4.65
C ASN A 43 -14.01 7.85 -4.75
N ILE A 44 -13.20 8.64 -4.03
CA ILE A 44 -13.27 10.11 -4.08
C ILE A 44 -12.83 10.64 -5.44
N LEU A 45 -11.73 10.10 -5.98
CA LEU A 45 -11.22 10.53 -7.29
C LEU A 45 -12.16 10.15 -8.44
N ARG A 46 -12.81 8.98 -8.37
CA ARG A 46 -13.68 8.48 -9.45
C ARG A 46 -15.11 9.00 -9.37
N ASN A 47 -15.67 9.14 -8.17
CA ASN A 47 -17.09 9.45 -7.96
C ASN A 47 -17.33 10.86 -7.40
N GLY A 48 -16.26 11.63 -7.14
CA GLY A 48 -16.32 12.91 -6.47
C GLY A 48 -16.45 12.80 -4.95
N ILE A 49 -16.39 13.96 -4.26
CA ILE A 49 -16.41 14.06 -2.79
C ILE A 49 -17.76 13.60 -2.20
N LEU A 50 -18.84 13.62 -2.99
CA LEU A 50 -20.20 13.40 -2.50
C LEU A 50 -21.06 12.68 -3.55
N PRO A 51 -21.46 11.41 -3.34
CA PRO A 51 -22.61 10.88 -4.06
C PRO A 51 -23.83 11.63 -3.51
N TRP A 52 -24.36 12.59 -4.28
CA TRP A 52 -25.43 13.53 -3.91
C TRP A 52 -26.74 12.88 -3.40
N LYS A 53 -26.80 11.54 -3.33
CA LYS A 53 -27.98 10.73 -3.03
C LYS A 53 -27.83 9.80 -1.81
N HIS A 54 -26.62 9.60 -1.27
CA HIS A 54 -26.38 8.69 -0.13
C HIS A 54 -25.37 9.30 0.85
N MET A 55 -25.71 9.34 2.13
CA MET A 55 -24.79 9.76 3.20
C MET A 55 -23.50 8.92 3.10
N PRO A 56 -22.32 9.52 2.81
CA PRO A 56 -21.10 8.75 2.73
C PRO A 56 -20.79 8.10 4.09
N ARG A 57 -20.30 6.86 4.11
CA ARG A 57 -19.85 6.23 5.36
C ARG A 57 -18.51 6.84 5.75
N TRP A 58 -18.47 7.57 6.84
CA TRP A 58 -17.24 8.17 7.37
C TRP A 58 -16.39 7.09 8.07
N PRO A 59 -15.05 7.17 7.99
CA PRO A 59 -14.25 8.18 7.28
C PRO A 59 -14.17 7.92 5.76
N LEU A 60 -14.16 9.00 4.97
CA LEU A 60 -14.04 8.94 3.50
C LEU A 60 -12.68 8.39 3.02
N VAL A 61 -11.61 8.69 3.75
CA VAL A 61 -10.27 8.14 3.54
C VAL A 61 -9.75 7.63 4.87
N THR A 62 -9.18 6.43 4.87
CA THR A 62 -8.46 5.88 6.01
C THR A 62 -7.01 5.61 5.61
N VAL A 63 -6.08 6.06 6.45
CA VAL A 63 -4.65 5.73 6.32
C VAL A 63 -4.25 4.91 7.54
N SER A 64 -3.86 3.66 7.30
CA SER A 64 -3.41 2.74 8.34
C SER A 64 -1.90 2.55 8.24
N PHE A 65 -1.21 2.63 9.38
CA PHE A 65 0.22 2.34 9.49
C PHE A 65 0.43 1.00 10.20
N GLY A 66 1.20 0.13 9.58
CA GLY A 66 1.58 -1.17 10.13
C GLY A 66 2.79 -1.09 11.05
N LYS A 67 3.15 -2.25 11.60
CA LYS A 67 4.38 -2.39 12.39
C LYS A 67 5.60 -2.25 11.50
N LEU A 68 6.66 -1.68 12.04
CA LEU A 68 7.96 -1.59 11.38
C LEU A 68 8.54 -3.00 11.15
N VAL A 69 8.98 -3.27 9.94
CA VAL A 69 9.58 -4.54 9.51
C VAL A 69 11.01 -4.29 9.01
N ARG A 70 11.92 -5.19 9.34
CA ARG A 70 13.30 -5.19 8.82
C ARG A 70 13.56 -6.50 8.10
N PHE A 71 14.35 -6.42 7.05
CA PHE A 71 14.74 -7.57 6.25
C PHE A 71 16.26 -7.70 6.23
N LYS A 72 16.75 -8.93 6.31
CA LYS A 72 18.18 -9.28 6.16
C LYS A 72 18.40 -10.37 5.10
N ASP A 73 17.32 -10.87 4.51
CA ASP A 73 17.32 -11.90 3.48
C ASP A 73 17.54 -11.24 2.12
N LYS A 74 18.11 -11.96 1.15
CA LYS A 74 18.31 -11.48 -0.23
C LYS A 74 17.25 -11.97 -1.21
N ASP A 75 16.27 -12.74 -0.74
CA ASP A 75 15.10 -13.10 -1.57
C ASP A 75 14.14 -11.91 -1.70
N TYR A 76 14.43 -11.04 -2.66
CA TYR A 76 13.70 -9.79 -2.88
C TYR A 76 12.23 -10.01 -3.23
N ARG A 77 11.90 -11.07 -3.98
CA ARG A 77 10.51 -11.39 -4.35
C ARG A 77 9.73 -11.84 -3.12
N LYS A 78 10.34 -12.65 -2.25
CA LYS A 78 9.74 -13.04 -0.97
C LYS A 78 9.55 -11.83 -0.05
N ILE A 79 10.52 -10.92 0.02
CA ILE A 79 10.41 -9.68 0.80
C ILE A 79 9.24 -8.84 0.29
N ALA A 80 9.14 -8.60 -1.02
CA ALA A 80 8.03 -7.87 -1.61
C ALA A 80 6.67 -8.51 -1.24
N GLY A 81 6.56 -9.83 -1.34
CA GLY A 81 5.35 -10.56 -0.93
C GLY A 81 5.03 -10.48 0.56
N ILE A 82 6.03 -10.41 1.44
CA ILE A 82 5.82 -10.18 2.89
C ILE A 82 5.29 -8.76 3.12
N ILE A 83 5.89 -7.76 2.48
CA ILE A 83 5.45 -6.37 2.57
C ILE A 83 4.01 -6.24 2.05
N GLU A 84 3.70 -6.87 0.91
CA GLU A 84 2.35 -6.86 0.33
C GLU A 84 1.32 -7.45 1.30
N LYS A 85 1.60 -8.62 1.88
CA LYS A 85 0.73 -9.24 2.89
C LYS A 85 0.53 -8.35 4.10
N ALA A 86 1.59 -7.67 4.55
CA ALA A 86 1.53 -6.74 5.67
C ALA A 86 0.69 -5.50 5.35
N VAL A 87 0.72 -4.97 4.12
CA VAL A 87 -0.16 -3.87 3.69
C VAL A 87 -1.60 -4.34 3.58
N ARG A 88 -1.85 -5.51 2.99
CA ARG A 88 -3.21 -6.05 2.78
C ARG A 88 -3.96 -6.36 4.07
N SER A 89 -3.25 -6.62 5.18
CA SER A 89 -3.86 -6.92 6.49
C SER A 89 -4.24 -5.68 7.31
N LEU A 90 -3.87 -4.47 6.88
CA LEU A 90 -4.28 -3.18 7.48
C LEU A 90 -5.67 -2.72 7.00
#